data_AF-A0A8J4LV11-F1
#
_entry.id   AF-A0A8J4LV11-F1
#
_cell.length_a   1.000
_cell.length_b   1.000
_cell.length_c   1.000
_cell.angle_alpha   90.00
_cell.angle_beta   90.00
_cell.angle_gamma   90.00
#
_symmetry.space_group_name_H-M   'P 1'
#
loop_
_entity.id
_entity.type
_entity.pdbx_description
1 polymer ?
#
loop_
_entity_poly.entity_id
_entity_poly.type
_entity_poly.pdbx_seq_one_letter_code
_entity_poly.pdbx_strand_id
1 'polypeptide(L)'
;MYGARAARVRRFSLLLLDEEEEYVQDWVVTAAWPVDRVAGNWQRAPLVGGRVRLCTRSLFFEPDDVRIPIVRIPLAAVKSLTSGPPVAAVAAQSGANITSQSPSSASPSSPVPSSPLFHGAVQRSSTAATSSASSNGPSMLLEAREVVLMRANMEEVPYTFLRAPTPATAAGGSVGSGSSSSGSSGKDHSSEPPEYRWAFGPCYSPLQPLLTQAAVLLEINRRPREQRSAAL
;
A
#
# COMPACT_ATOMS: atom_id res chain seq x y z
N MET A 1 39.70 -1.27 -6.06
CA MET A 1 38.56 -0.55 -5.45
C MET A 1 37.50 -1.56 -5.08
N TYR A 2 37.40 -1.95 -3.80
CA TYR A 2 36.33 -2.82 -3.33
C TYR A 2 35.15 -1.91 -2.94
N GLY A 3 34.11 -1.88 -3.77
CA GLY A 3 32.88 -1.18 -3.46
C GLY A 3 32.23 -1.83 -2.24
N ALA A 4 32.08 -1.08 -1.15
CA ALA A 4 31.33 -1.52 0.01
C ALA A 4 29.90 -1.85 -0.43
N ARG A 5 29.60 -3.14 -0.59
CA ARG A 5 28.22 -3.60 -0.73
C ARG A 5 27.53 -3.26 0.58
N ALA A 6 26.68 -2.23 0.56
CA ALA A 6 25.82 -1.90 1.69
C ALA A 6 25.14 -3.18 2.17
N ALA A 7 25.40 -3.56 3.42
CA ALA A 7 24.79 -4.75 4.00
C ALA A 7 23.28 -4.59 3.92
N ARG A 8 22.60 -5.46 3.17
CA ARG A 8 21.13 -5.46 3.12
C ARG A 8 20.63 -5.78 4.52
N VAL A 9 20.02 -4.79 5.18
CA VAL A 9 19.33 -4.99 6.46
C VAL A 9 18.31 -6.10 6.25
N ARG A 10 18.49 -7.23 6.94
CA ARG A 10 17.56 -8.36 6.88
C ARG A 10 16.47 -8.16 7.91
N ARG A 11 15.22 -8.16 7.47
CA ARG A 11 14.05 -8.19 8.35
C ARG A 11 13.77 -9.64 8.72
N PHE A 12 13.69 -9.92 10.02
CA PHE A 12 12.96 -11.10 10.48
C PHE A 12 11.48 -10.73 10.49
N SER A 13 10.66 -11.47 9.76
CA SER A 13 9.23 -11.21 9.59
C SER A 13 8.45 -12.39 10.15
N LEU A 14 7.93 -12.22 11.37
CA LEU A 14 7.02 -13.17 12.00
C LEU A 14 5.60 -12.68 11.73
N LEU A 15 4.95 -13.26 10.71
CA LEU A 15 3.55 -12.95 10.46
C LEU A 15 2.71 -13.53 11.59
N LEU A 16 2.01 -12.66 12.32
CA LEU A 16 0.97 -13.09 13.23
C LEU A 16 -0.26 -13.43 12.39
N LEU A 17 -0.40 -14.71 12.07
CA LEU A 17 -1.57 -15.27 11.40
C LEU A 17 -2.71 -15.40 12.43
N ASP A 18 -3.95 -15.27 11.96
CA ASP A 18 -5.09 -15.56 12.82
C ASP A 18 -5.15 -17.07 13.14
N GLU A 19 -5.93 -17.44 14.15
CA GLU A 19 -6.26 -18.84 14.40
C GLU A 19 -6.85 -19.48 13.13
N GLU A 20 -6.37 -20.69 12.80
CA GLU A 20 -6.72 -21.45 11.58
C GLU A 20 -6.29 -20.80 10.25
N GLU A 21 -5.48 -19.74 10.27
CA GLU A 21 -4.88 -19.18 9.07
C GLU A 21 -3.55 -19.87 8.74
N GLU A 22 -3.47 -20.47 7.55
CA GLU A 22 -2.28 -21.20 7.09
C GLU A 22 -1.56 -20.44 5.98
N TYR A 23 -0.25 -20.58 5.96
CA TYR A 23 0.60 -20.06 4.86
C TYR A 23 0.47 -20.96 3.63
N VAL A 24 0.26 -20.34 2.46
CA VAL A 24 0.14 -21.06 1.19
C VAL A 24 1.43 -20.90 0.38
N GLN A 25 1.72 -19.69 -0.09
CA GLN A 25 2.84 -19.42 -0.99
C GLN A 25 3.17 -17.92 -1.06
N ASP A 26 4.34 -17.57 -1.61
CA ASP A 26 4.82 -16.21 -1.77
C ASP A 26 5.42 -15.89 -3.15
N TRP A 27 5.40 -14.60 -3.49
CA TRP A 27 5.89 -14.05 -4.75
C TRP A 27 6.64 -12.74 -4.52
N VAL A 28 7.74 -12.55 -5.24
CA VAL A 28 8.44 -11.26 -5.28
C VAL A 28 7.77 -10.37 -6.32
N VAL A 29 7.33 -9.19 -5.88
CA VAL A 29 6.50 -8.28 -6.68
C VAL A 29 6.94 -6.83 -6.55
N THR A 30 6.50 -6.01 -7.48
CA THR A 30 6.43 -4.57 -7.32
C THR A 30 4.98 -4.17 -7.11
N ALA A 31 4.66 -3.42 -6.07
CA ALA A 31 3.32 -2.94 -5.78
C ALA A 31 3.15 -1.48 -6.19
N ALA A 32 2.04 -1.15 -6.84
CA ALA A 32 1.54 0.22 -6.90
C ALA A 32 0.94 0.56 -5.54
N TRP A 33 1.63 1.41 -4.78
CA TRP A 33 1.21 1.78 -3.43
C TRP A 33 0.15 2.90 -3.51
N PRO A 34 -1.03 2.74 -2.89
CA PRO A 34 -2.06 3.78 -2.88
C PRO A 34 -1.68 4.91 -1.91
N VAL A 35 -0.74 5.77 -2.33
CA VAL A 35 -0.10 6.82 -1.51
C VAL A 35 -1.07 7.76 -0.82
N ASP A 36 -2.25 8.00 -1.40
CA ASP A 36 -3.26 8.91 -0.85
C ASP A 36 -4.17 8.25 0.19
N ARG A 37 -4.22 6.92 0.21
CA ARG A 37 -5.16 6.15 1.05
C ARG A 37 -4.46 5.38 2.16
N VAL A 38 -3.18 5.02 1.96
CA VAL A 38 -2.45 4.15 2.87
C VAL A 38 -1.18 4.84 3.34
N ALA A 39 -1.19 5.21 4.63
CA ALA A 39 -0.05 5.79 5.31
C ALA A 39 1.12 4.78 5.50
N GLY A 40 2.30 5.29 5.85
CA GLY A 40 3.46 4.47 6.22
C GLY A 40 4.52 4.33 5.12
N ASN A 41 4.20 4.64 3.87
CA ASN A 41 5.21 4.83 2.82
C ASN A 41 5.84 6.23 2.95
N TRP A 42 6.84 6.34 3.83
CA TRP A 42 7.54 7.60 4.13
C TRP A 42 8.21 8.23 2.90
N GLN A 43 8.59 7.42 1.91
CA GLN A 43 9.19 7.88 0.65
C GLN A 43 8.17 8.49 -0.30
N ARG A 44 6.87 8.23 -0.08
CA ARG A 44 5.78 8.51 -1.03
C ARG A 44 6.08 7.96 -2.44
N ALA A 45 6.87 6.89 -2.52
CA ALA A 45 7.19 6.24 -3.79
C ALA A 45 5.93 5.54 -4.33
N PRO A 46 5.48 5.82 -5.56
CA PRO A 46 4.25 5.22 -6.09
C PRO A 46 4.42 3.73 -6.41
N LEU A 47 5.67 3.27 -6.56
CA LEU A 47 6.04 1.88 -6.74
C LEU A 47 6.93 1.43 -5.58
N VAL A 48 6.59 0.29 -4.98
CA VAL A 48 7.30 -0.28 -3.84
C VAL A 48 7.63 -1.74 -4.13
N GLY A 49 8.91 -2.09 -4.10
CA GLY A 49 9.36 -3.48 -4.19
C GLY A 49 9.08 -4.24 -2.90
N GLY A 50 8.73 -5.53 -3.01
CA GLY A 50 8.51 -6.37 -1.84
C GLY A 50 8.06 -7.77 -2.20
N ARG A 51 7.37 -8.41 -1.26
CA ARG A 51 6.87 -9.78 -1.37
C ARG A 51 5.38 -9.83 -1.03
N VAL A 52 4.61 -10.47 -1.88
CA VAL A 52 3.24 -10.87 -1.54
C VAL A 52 3.26 -12.27 -0.98
N ARG A 53 2.62 -12.49 0.16
CA ARG A 53 2.39 -13.80 0.77
C ARG A 53 0.89 -14.07 0.80
N LEU A 54 0.50 -15.20 0.26
CA LEU A 54 -0.88 -15.68 0.29
C LEU A 54 -1.04 -16.64 1.48
N CYS A 55 -2.07 -16.38 2.27
CA CYS A 55 -2.52 -17.24 3.35
C CYS A 55 -3.97 -17.64 3.09
N THR A 56 -4.49 -18.62 3.84
CA THR A 56 -5.87 -19.12 3.65
C THR A 56 -6.94 -18.05 3.90
N ARG A 57 -6.65 -16.99 4.67
CA ARG A 57 -7.61 -15.95 5.05
C ARG A 57 -7.18 -14.53 4.67
N SER A 58 -5.91 -14.30 4.38
CA SER A 58 -5.37 -12.97 4.08
C SER A 58 -4.32 -13.01 2.98
N LEU A 59 -4.12 -11.84 2.38
CA LEU A 59 -2.95 -11.54 1.56
C LEU A 59 -2.09 -10.52 2.29
N PHE A 60 -0.79 -10.80 2.41
CA PHE A 60 0.17 -9.89 3.02
C PHE A 60 1.08 -9.31 1.95
N PHE A 61 1.30 -8.00 1.98
CA PHE A 61 2.38 -7.36 1.26
C PHE A 61 3.46 -6.91 2.24
N GLU A 62 4.66 -7.46 2.11
CA GLU A 62 5.84 -7.13 2.88
C GLU A 62 6.82 -6.32 2.01
N PRO A 63 6.93 -5.00 2.21
CA PRO A 63 7.89 -4.16 1.50
C PRO A 63 9.35 -4.55 1.80
N ASP A 64 10.23 -4.40 0.82
CA ASP A 64 11.68 -4.61 1.01
C ASP A 64 12.30 -3.58 1.96
N ASP A 65 11.77 -2.36 2.00
CA ASP A 65 12.17 -1.33 2.97
C ASP A 65 11.45 -1.57 4.31
N VAL A 66 12.23 -1.99 5.31
CA VAL A 66 11.73 -2.33 6.66
C VAL A 66 11.03 -1.18 7.39
N ARG A 67 11.24 0.07 6.95
CA ARG A 67 10.57 1.25 7.50
C ARG A 67 9.13 1.37 7.04
N ILE A 68 8.76 0.72 5.94
CA ILE A 68 7.40 0.66 5.42
C ILE A 68 6.66 -0.49 6.13
N PRO A 69 5.45 -0.27 6.68
CA PRO A 69 4.71 -1.30 7.37
C PRO A 69 4.34 -2.46 6.43
N ILE A 70 4.18 -3.65 7.01
CA ILE A 70 3.55 -4.78 6.31
C ILE A 70 2.07 -4.45 6.17
N VAL A 71 1.48 -4.76 5.02
CA VAL A 71 0.05 -4.58 4.77
C VAL A 71 -0.61 -5.94 4.79
N ARG A 72 -1.63 -6.12 5.62
CA ARG A 72 -2.51 -7.28 5.62
C ARG A 72 -3.84 -6.90 4.97
N ILE A 73 -4.27 -7.71 4.02
CA ILE A 73 -5.51 -7.55 3.26
C ILE A 73 -6.36 -8.80 3.52
N PRO A 74 -7.35 -8.75 4.43
CA PRO A 74 -8.24 -9.88 4.66
C PRO A 74 -9.01 -10.24 3.38
N LEU A 75 -9.03 -11.51 3.00
CA LEU A 75 -9.73 -11.94 1.78
C LEU A 75 -11.24 -11.66 1.85
N ALA A 76 -11.84 -11.73 3.04
CA ALA A 76 -13.23 -11.34 3.25
C ALA A 76 -13.52 -9.85 2.96
N ALA A 77 -12.49 -9.00 2.97
CA ALA A 77 -12.60 -7.57 2.65
C ALA A 77 -12.34 -7.26 1.17
N VAL A 78 -11.91 -8.24 0.37
CA VAL A 78 -11.63 -8.08 -1.06
C VAL A 78 -12.94 -8.07 -1.86
N LYS A 79 -13.18 -6.96 -2.57
CA LYS A 79 -14.34 -6.77 -3.46
C LYS A 79 -14.07 -7.40 -4.83
N SER A 80 -12.94 -7.05 -5.44
CA SER A 80 -12.57 -7.51 -6.77
C SER A 80 -11.11 -7.97 -6.83
N LEU A 81 -10.86 -8.97 -7.65
CA LEU A 81 -9.53 -9.52 -7.91
C LEU A 81 -9.45 -9.91 -9.39
N THR A 82 -8.63 -9.21 -10.16
CA THR A 82 -8.55 -9.36 -11.62
C THR A 82 -7.13 -9.21 -12.14
N SER A 83 -6.90 -9.64 -13.39
CA SER A 83 -5.69 -9.28 -14.13
C SER A 83 -5.87 -7.89 -14.75
N GLY A 84 -4.81 -7.09 -14.80
CA GLY A 84 -4.88 -5.72 -15.31
C GLY A 84 -3.63 -5.24 -16.04
N PRO A 85 -3.55 -3.93 -16.34
CA PRO A 85 -2.42 -3.35 -17.05
C PRO A 85 -1.13 -3.47 -16.23
N PRO A 86 0.05 -3.20 -16.81
CA PRO A 86 1.30 -3.18 -16.08
C PRO A 86 1.25 -2.28 -14.84
N VAL A 87 1.88 -2.71 -13.74
CA VAL A 87 1.80 -2.03 -12.44
C VAL A 87 2.24 -0.55 -12.50
N ALA A 88 3.21 -0.24 -13.35
CA ALA A 88 3.68 1.12 -13.57
C ALA A 88 2.58 2.06 -14.12
N ALA A 89 1.69 1.54 -14.98
CA ALA A 89 0.57 2.32 -15.51
C ALA A 89 -0.45 2.65 -14.42
N VAL A 90 -0.71 1.72 -13.51
CA VAL A 90 -1.61 1.94 -12.36
C VAL A 90 -1.01 2.95 -11.38
N ALA A 91 0.29 2.85 -11.11
CA ALA A 91 1.00 3.78 -10.25
C ALA A 91 0.99 5.21 -10.82
N ALA A 92 1.14 5.38 -12.15
CA ALA A 92 1.07 6.68 -12.81
C ALA A 92 -0.31 7.34 -12.67
N GLN A 93 -1.40 6.56 -12.73
CA GLN A 93 -2.77 7.06 -12.54
C GLN A 93 -3.00 7.58 -11.12
N SER A 94 -2.38 6.95 -10.12
CA SER A 94 -2.51 7.36 -8.72
C SER A 94 -1.77 8.68 -8.45
N GLY A 95 -0.59 8.88 -9.05
CA GLY A 95 0.18 10.11 -8.87
C GLY A 95 -0.37 11.34 -9.61
N ALA A 96 -1.05 11.15 -10.74
CA ALA A 96 -1.57 12.25 -11.56
C ALA A 96 -2.65 13.09 -10.85
N ASN A 97 -3.34 12.52 -9.87
CA ASN A 97 -4.43 13.20 -9.17
C ASN A 97 -3.94 14.25 -8.14
N ILE A 98 -2.64 14.24 -7.80
CA ILE A 98 -2.06 15.13 -6.78
C ILE A 98 -1.69 16.50 -7.37
N THR A 99 -1.32 16.56 -8.66
CA THR A 99 -0.74 17.77 -9.28
C THR A 99 -1.79 18.73 -9.86
N SER A 100 -3.07 18.39 -9.88
CA SER A 100 -4.13 19.21 -10.50
C SER A 100 -4.76 20.27 -9.57
N GLN A 101 -4.39 20.34 -8.29
CA GLN A 101 -4.77 21.45 -7.41
C GLN A 101 -3.72 22.58 -7.48
N SER A 102 -3.73 23.32 -8.59
CA SER A 102 -2.98 24.57 -8.72
C SER A 102 -3.59 25.63 -7.78
N PRO A 103 -2.81 26.26 -6.88
CA PRO A 103 -3.29 27.39 -6.09
C PRO A 103 -3.52 28.60 -7.00
N SER A 104 -4.76 29.07 -7.05
CA SER A 104 -5.13 30.32 -7.73
C SER A 104 -4.47 31.53 -7.04
N SER A 105 -3.52 32.13 -7.75
CA SER A 105 -3.18 33.56 -7.79
C SER A 105 -3.09 34.32 -6.45
N ALA A 106 -1.88 34.37 -5.88
CA ALA A 106 -1.46 35.49 -5.04
C ALA A 106 -0.52 36.40 -5.85
N SER A 107 -0.86 37.69 -5.90
CA SER A 107 -0.24 38.75 -6.70
C SER A 107 1.24 39.00 -6.36
N PRO A 108 2.05 39.47 -7.32
CA PRO A 108 3.48 39.76 -7.12
C PRO A 108 3.71 41.17 -6.56
N SER A 109 4.57 41.31 -5.56
CA SER A 109 5.22 42.57 -5.19
C SER A 109 6.75 42.45 -5.29
N SER A 110 7.34 43.51 -5.82
CA SER A 110 8.68 43.67 -6.42
C SER A 110 9.91 43.56 -5.49
N PRO A 111 11.14 43.55 -6.03
CA PRO A 111 12.33 42.92 -5.44
C PRO A 111 13.32 43.88 -4.78
N VAL A 112 14.24 43.34 -3.97
CA VAL A 112 15.48 44.00 -3.54
C VAL A 112 16.66 43.05 -3.76
N PRO A 113 17.77 43.47 -4.42
CA PRO A 113 18.94 42.63 -4.62
C PRO A 113 20.03 42.93 -3.58
N SER A 114 20.69 41.89 -3.07
CA SER A 114 22.04 41.98 -2.49
C SER A 114 22.66 40.58 -2.42
N SER A 115 23.67 40.34 -3.27
CA SER A 115 24.57 39.18 -3.22
C SER A 115 25.41 39.18 -1.93
N PRO A 116 26.00 38.04 -1.52
CA PRO A 116 27.30 37.66 -2.10
C PRO A 116 27.53 36.15 -2.30
N LEU A 117 28.59 35.90 -3.08
CA LEU A 117 29.29 34.65 -3.38
C LEU A 117 29.46 33.73 -2.16
N PHE A 118 29.29 32.41 -2.35
CA PHE A 118 30.16 31.41 -1.72
C PHE A 118 30.29 30.11 -2.53
N HIS A 119 31.47 29.50 -2.39
CA HIS A 119 32.07 28.42 -3.18
C HIS A 119 31.39 27.04 -3.13
N GLY A 120 31.36 26.39 -4.29
CA GLY A 120 31.91 25.05 -4.53
C GLY A 120 31.39 23.89 -3.68
N ALA A 121 30.29 23.27 -4.10
CA ALA A 121 29.91 21.92 -3.67
C ALA A 121 29.84 20.98 -4.87
N VAL A 122 30.75 20.00 -4.89
CA VAL A 122 30.75 18.89 -5.86
C VAL A 122 29.53 18.02 -5.58
N GLN A 123 28.47 18.20 -6.39
CA GLN A 123 27.32 17.30 -6.42
C GLN A 123 27.76 15.94 -6.95
N ARG A 124 27.94 14.97 -6.05
CA ARG A 124 28.01 13.56 -6.43
C ARG A 124 26.60 13.07 -6.68
N SER A 125 26.21 13.07 -7.95
CA SER A 125 24.99 12.44 -8.47
C SER A 125 25.09 10.94 -8.22
N SER A 126 24.52 10.48 -7.11
CA SER A 126 24.33 9.05 -6.84
C SER A 126 23.20 8.54 -7.71
N THR A 127 23.54 8.05 -8.91
CA THR A 127 22.65 7.24 -9.74
C THR A 127 22.46 5.88 -9.06
N ALA A 128 21.45 5.78 -8.21
CA ALA A 128 21.00 4.49 -7.70
C ALA A 128 20.60 3.64 -8.90
N ALA A 129 21.32 2.53 -9.10
CA ALA A 129 21.04 1.56 -10.14
C ALA A 129 19.69 0.89 -9.85
N THR A 130 18.62 1.49 -10.37
CA THR A 130 17.33 0.83 -10.53
C THR A 130 17.52 -0.24 -11.59
N SER A 131 17.79 -1.47 -11.16
CA SER A 131 17.70 -2.64 -12.00
C SER A 131 16.27 -2.72 -12.53
N SER A 132 16.08 -2.23 -13.75
CA SER A 132 14.84 -2.24 -14.50
C SER A 132 14.51 -3.68 -14.91
N ALA A 133 14.08 -4.49 -13.95
CA ALA A 133 13.28 -5.67 -14.25
C ALA A 133 12.00 -5.11 -14.89
N SER A 134 11.88 -5.25 -16.21
CA SER A 134 10.76 -4.72 -16.97
C SER A 134 9.49 -5.44 -16.51
N SER A 135 8.77 -4.79 -15.60
CA SER A 135 7.47 -5.20 -15.07
C SER A 135 6.36 -5.06 -16.12
N ASN A 136 6.65 -5.43 -17.37
CA ASN A 136 5.75 -5.30 -18.51
C ASN A 136 4.69 -6.42 -18.56
N GLY A 137 4.76 -7.38 -17.64
CA GLY A 137 3.74 -8.41 -17.50
C GLY A 137 2.42 -7.86 -16.94
N PRO A 138 1.31 -8.58 -17.14
CA PRO A 138 0.04 -8.25 -16.52
C PRO A 138 0.18 -8.17 -15.00
N SER A 139 -0.47 -7.19 -14.39
CA SER A 139 -0.51 -7.07 -12.93
C SER A 139 -1.74 -7.77 -12.37
N MET A 140 -1.66 -8.18 -11.10
CA MET A 140 -2.83 -8.52 -10.32
C MET A 140 -3.41 -7.24 -9.72
N LEU A 141 -4.62 -6.89 -10.13
CA LEU A 141 -5.41 -5.81 -9.54
C LEU A 141 -6.25 -6.37 -8.40
N LEU A 142 -6.17 -5.71 -7.26
CA LEU A 142 -6.94 -6.05 -6.07
C LEU A 142 -7.62 -4.80 -5.56
N GLU A 143 -8.92 -4.91 -5.29
CA GLU A 143 -9.69 -3.84 -4.66
C GLU A 143 -10.32 -4.35 -3.36
N ALA A 144 -10.07 -3.63 -2.27
CA ALA A 144 -10.46 -4.04 -0.93
C ALA A 144 -11.09 -2.90 -0.12
N ARG A 145 -11.99 -3.29 0.79
CA ARG A 145 -12.67 -2.38 1.72
C ARG A 145 -11.82 -2.00 2.92
N GLU A 146 -10.90 -2.88 3.28
CA GLU A 146 -10.10 -2.75 4.49
C GLU A 146 -8.68 -3.25 4.24
N VAL A 147 -7.73 -2.55 4.85
CA VAL A 147 -6.35 -2.96 4.98
C VAL A 147 -5.88 -2.71 6.41
N VAL A 148 -5.04 -3.59 6.91
CA VAL A 148 -4.45 -3.50 8.25
C VAL A 148 -2.95 -3.28 8.09
N LEU A 149 -2.43 -2.22 8.70
CA LEU A 149 -1.00 -1.94 8.70
C LEU A 149 -0.37 -2.53 9.95
N MET A 150 0.68 -3.33 9.72
CA MET A 150 1.44 -4.01 10.75
C MET A 150 2.85 -3.43 10.79
N ARG A 151 3.13 -2.65 11.83
CA ARG A 151 4.47 -2.10 12.07
C ARG A 151 5.23 -3.06 12.98
N ALA A 152 6.38 -3.53 12.51
CA ALA A 152 7.32 -4.19 13.41
C ALA A 152 7.92 -3.09 14.30
N ASN A 153 7.56 -3.08 15.58
CA ASN A 153 8.21 -2.23 16.55
C ASN A 153 9.54 -2.90 16.90
N MET A 154 10.67 -2.21 16.66
CA MET A 154 12.00 -2.81 16.85
C MET A 154 12.39 -2.95 18.32
N GLU A 155 11.72 -2.23 19.22
CA GLU A 155 12.12 -2.12 20.63
C GLU A 155 11.25 -2.98 21.57
N GLU A 156 9.97 -3.22 21.26
CA GLU A 156 9.04 -4.03 22.08
C GLU A 156 7.97 -4.70 21.18
N VAL A 157 7.90 -6.03 21.15
CA VAL A 157 6.89 -6.81 20.38
C VAL A 157 5.64 -6.96 21.27
N PRO A 158 4.45 -6.47 20.86
CA PRO A 158 3.73 -6.92 19.66
C PRO A 158 3.47 -5.84 18.60
N TYR A 159 3.15 -6.29 17.37
CA TYR A 159 2.75 -5.43 16.25
C TYR A 159 1.64 -4.45 16.66
N THR A 160 1.82 -3.17 16.32
CA THR A 160 0.72 -2.20 16.41
C THR A 160 -0.12 -2.31 15.13
N PHE A 161 -1.39 -2.64 15.31
CA PHE A 161 -2.37 -2.68 14.22
C PHE A 161 -2.92 -1.27 14.01
N LEU A 162 -2.57 -0.65 12.88
CA LEU A 162 -3.19 0.60 12.46
C LEU A 162 -4.22 0.25 11.40
N ARG A 163 -5.50 0.42 11.73
CA ARG A 163 -6.56 0.40 10.73
C ARG A 163 -6.38 1.64 9.86
N ALA A 164 -6.21 1.45 8.56
CA ALA A 164 -6.09 2.60 7.66
C ALA A 164 -7.36 3.46 7.77
N PRO A 165 -7.21 4.80 7.82
CA PRO A 165 -8.35 5.70 8.00
C PRO A 165 -9.36 5.47 6.86
N THR A 166 -10.61 5.20 7.23
CA THR A 166 -11.69 5.09 6.26
C THR A 166 -11.75 6.40 5.45
N PRO A 167 -11.57 6.37 4.13
CA PRO A 167 -11.27 7.61 3.40
C PRO A 167 -12.44 8.61 3.28
N ALA A 168 -13.60 8.32 3.90
CA ALA A 168 -14.70 9.27 4.09
C ALA A 168 -14.46 10.26 5.25
N THR A 169 -13.47 10.02 6.12
CA THR A 169 -13.27 10.80 7.36
C THR A 169 -12.05 11.73 7.30
N ALA A 170 -11.33 11.80 6.17
CA ALA A 170 -10.09 12.57 6.05
C ALA A 170 -10.30 14.09 5.79
N ALA A 171 -11.55 14.56 5.69
CA ALA A 171 -11.89 15.96 5.50
C ALA A 171 -12.67 16.48 6.73
N GLY A 172 -11.97 16.97 7.74
CA GLY A 172 -12.62 17.67 8.87
C GLY A 172 -11.93 17.46 10.20
N GLY A 173 -10.85 18.21 10.45
CA GLY A 173 -10.39 18.40 11.82
C GLY A 173 -11.41 19.24 12.60
N SER A 174 -11.97 18.66 13.66
CA SER A 174 -12.55 19.41 14.77
C SER A 174 -12.49 18.56 16.03
N VAL A 175 -11.74 19.05 17.03
CA VAL A 175 -11.66 18.48 18.37
C VAL A 175 -12.82 19.06 19.16
N GLY A 176 -13.81 18.23 19.50
CA GLY A 176 -14.96 18.64 20.31
C GLY A 176 -15.56 17.47 21.07
N SER A 177 -15.34 17.45 22.38
CA SER A 177 -16.06 16.61 23.33
C SER A 177 -17.51 17.09 23.43
N GLY A 178 -18.49 16.21 23.21
CA GLY A 178 -19.90 16.57 23.32
C GLY A 178 -20.85 15.39 23.13
N SER A 179 -21.78 15.29 24.07
CA SER A 179 -22.78 14.25 24.32
C SER A 179 -23.86 14.05 23.24
N SER A 180 -24.31 12.79 23.14
CA SER A 180 -25.60 12.26 22.66
C SER A 180 -26.66 13.22 22.09
N SER A 181 -27.10 12.94 20.86
CA SER A 181 -28.50 13.10 20.45
C SER A 181 -28.86 12.14 19.32
N SER A 182 -30.04 11.53 19.47
CA SER A 182 -30.73 10.67 18.52
C SER A 182 -31.46 11.51 17.47
N GLY A 183 -31.18 11.28 16.19
CA GLY A 183 -31.86 11.92 15.07
C GLY A 183 -31.84 11.02 13.84
N SER A 184 -33.02 10.51 13.47
CA SER A 184 -33.30 9.72 12.27
C SER A 184 -33.37 10.61 11.02
N SER A 185 -33.25 9.97 9.85
CA SER A 185 -33.62 10.37 8.48
C SER A 185 -32.64 11.21 7.64
N GLY A 186 -32.06 10.54 6.64
CA GLY A 186 -31.28 11.08 5.54
C GLY A 186 -30.70 9.91 4.73
N LYS A 187 -31.50 9.31 3.86
CA LYS A 187 -31.14 8.13 3.06
C LYS A 187 -30.39 8.59 1.79
N ASP A 188 -29.24 9.21 1.97
CA ASP A 188 -28.35 9.58 0.86
C ASP A 188 -27.49 8.36 0.48
N HIS A 189 -27.96 7.60 -0.51
CA HIS A 189 -27.06 6.80 -1.35
C HIS A 189 -26.13 7.80 -2.06
N SER A 190 -24.81 7.77 -1.91
CA SER A 190 -23.96 7.01 -2.83
C SER A 190 -22.48 7.42 -2.74
N SER A 191 -21.93 7.74 -1.56
CA SER A 191 -20.47 7.74 -1.44
C SER A 191 -20.02 6.31 -1.10
N GLU A 192 -19.87 5.50 -2.15
CA GLU A 192 -19.31 4.15 -2.00
C GLU A 192 -18.01 4.25 -1.19
N PRO A 193 -17.84 3.46 -0.11
CA PRO A 193 -16.73 3.62 0.79
C PRO A 193 -15.43 3.52 0.00
N PRO A 194 -14.53 4.50 0.17
CA PRO A 194 -13.39 4.64 -0.70
C PRO A 194 -12.47 3.43 -0.58
N GLU A 195 -12.15 2.90 -1.74
CA GLU A 195 -11.66 1.55 -1.94
C GLU A 195 -10.13 1.56 -2.05
N TYR A 196 -9.49 0.62 -1.36
CA TYR A 196 -8.05 0.42 -1.46
C TYR A 196 -7.76 -0.37 -2.72
N ARG A 197 -7.29 0.33 -3.75
CA ARG A 197 -6.87 -0.27 -5.01
C ARG A 197 -5.37 -0.52 -5.00
N TRP A 198 -5.00 -1.79 -5.11
CA TRP A 198 -3.63 -2.26 -5.20
C TRP A 198 -3.39 -2.87 -6.58
N ALA A 199 -2.18 -2.71 -7.09
CA ALA A 199 -1.72 -3.47 -8.24
C ALA A 199 -0.37 -4.11 -7.91
N PHE A 200 -0.23 -5.41 -8.19
CA PHE A 200 1.01 -6.14 -8.00
C PHE A 200 1.53 -6.60 -9.35
N GLY A 201 2.73 -6.17 -9.72
CA GLY A 201 3.42 -6.59 -10.93
C GLY A 201 4.48 -7.67 -10.65
N PRO A 202 4.71 -8.61 -11.58
CA PRO A 202 5.74 -9.64 -11.43
C PRO A 202 7.15 -9.01 -11.45
N CYS A 203 8.02 -9.44 -10.54
CA CYS A 203 9.46 -9.13 -10.63
C CYS A 203 10.23 -10.20 -11.43
N TYR A 204 9.93 -11.49 -11.16
CA TYR A 204 10.64 -12.62 -11.76
C TYR A 204 9.71 -13.73 -12.24
N SER A 205 8.63 -14.00 -11.50
CA SER A 205 7.66 -15.06 -11.79
C SER A 205 6.31 -14.49 -12.24
N PRO A 206 5.59 -15.15 -13.16
CA PRO A 206 4.24 -14.74 -13.53
C PRO A 206 3.30 -14.80 -12.31
N LEU A 207 2.35 -13.86 -12.23
CA LEU A 207 1.38 -13.78 -11.13
C LEU A 207 0.11 -14.59 -11.39
N GLN A 208 -0.02 -15.25 -12.55
CA GLN A 208 -1.20 -16.04 -12.87
C GLN A 208 -1.51 -17.12 -11.81
N PRO A 209 -0.53 -17.90 -11.30
CA PRO A 209 -0.81 -18.88 -10.24
C PRO A 209 -1.32 -18.22 -8.94
N LEU A 210 -0.73 -17.08 -8.54
CA LEU A 210 -1.18 -16.29 -7.40
C LEU A 210 -2.63 -15.85 -7.59
N LEU A 211 -2.96 -15.27 -8.75
CA LEU A 211 -4.30 -14.79 -9.07
C LEU A 211 -5.34 -15.92 -9.00
N THR A 212 -5.03 -17.08 -9.58
CA THR A 212 -5.92 -18.25 -9.54
C THR A 212 -6.13 -18.77 -8.13
N GLN A 213 -5.06 -18.96 -7.35
CA GLN A 213 -5.16 -19.45 -5.97
C GLN A 213 -5.92 -18.46 -5.08
N ALA A 214 -5.59 -17.16 -5.18
CA ALA A 214 -6.25 -16.11 -4.42
C ALA A 214 -7.75 -16.00 -4.78
N ALA A 215 -8.14 -16.20 -6.04
CA ALA A 215 -9.55 -16.23 -6.45
C ALA A 215 -10.32 -17.40 -5.81
N VAL A 216 -9.71 -18.59 -5.74
CA VAL A 216 -10.32 -19.75 -5.07
C VAL A 216 -10.49 -19.49 -3.57
N LEU A 217 -9.45 -19.01 -2.90
CA LEU A 217 -9.50 -18.69 -1.48
C LEU A 217 -10.48 -17.55 -1.18
N LEU A 218 -10.58 -16.56 -2.07
CA LEU A 218 -11.56 -15.48 -1.96
C LEU A 218 -12.99 -16.04 -1.95
N GLU A 219 -13.30 -16.97 -2.87
CA GLU A 219 -14.61 -17.61 -2.93
C GLU A 219 -14.91 -18.43 -1.67
N ILE A 220 -13.92 -19.17 -1.15
CA ILE A 220 -14.04 -19.90 0.12
C ILE A 220 -14.31 -18.94 1.29
N ASN A 221 -13.61 -17.80 1.35
CA ASN A 221 -13.76 -16.81 2.42
C ASN A 221 -15.05 -16.00 2.36
N ARG A 222 -15.79 -16.03 1.24
CA ARG A 222 -17.13 -15.43 1.12
C ARG A 222 -18.22 -16.30 1.75
N ARG A 223 -17.97 -17.59 1.96
CA ARG A 223 -18.93 -18.52 2.56
C ARG A 223 -19.11 -18.26 4.07
N PRO A 224 -20.26 -18.65 4.64
CA PRO A 224 -20.47 -18.73 6.09
C PRO A 224 -19.35 -19.54 6.77
N ARG A 225 -19.09 -19.24 8.05
CA ARG A 225 -17.95 -19.80 8.79
C ARG A 225 -17.95 -21.33 8.78
N GLU A 226 -19.11 -21.94 8.96
CA GLU A 226 -19.29 -23.40 9.05
C GLU A 226 -18.94 -24.10 7.73
N GLN A 227 -19.25 -23.45 6.60
CA GLN A 227 -18.94 -23.99 5.27
C GLN A 227 -17.48 -23.73 4.88
N ARG A 228 -16.85 -22.71 5.45
CA ARG A 228 -15.47 -22.35 5.18
C ARG A 228 -14.50 -23.36 5.77
N SER A 229 -14.70 -23.75 7.03
CA SER A 229 -13.82 -24.72 7.72
C SER A 229 -13.83 -26.10 7.08
N ALA A 230 -14.91 -26.45 6.36
CA ALA A 230 -15.00 -27.71 5.62
C ALA A 230 -14.37 -27.66 4.21
N ALA A 231 -14.07 -26.45 3.70
CA ALA A 231 -13.57 -26.23 2.34
C ALA A 231 -12.08 -25.88 2.28
N LEU A 232 -11.48 -25.55 3.43
CA LEU A 232 -10.04 -25.38 3.64
C LEU A 232 -9.43 -26.73 4.00
#